data_AF-A0A7G7G327-F1
#
_entry.id   AF-A0A7G7G327-F1
#
_cell.length_a   1.000
_cell.length_b   1.000
_cell.length_c   1.000
_cell.angle_alpha   90.00
_cell.angle_beta   90.00
_cell.angle_gamma   90.00
#
_symmetry.space_group_name_H-M   'P 1'
#
loop_
_entity.id
_entity.type
_entity.pdbx_description
1 polymer ?
#
loop_
_entity_poly.entity_id
_entity_poly.type
_entity_poly.pdbx_seq_one_letter_code
_entity_poly.pdbx_strand_id
1 'polypeptide(L)'
;MDKDERQELIKQLESANPRNKAYFGIFQYGGGSDESYIKANVQGLELFAATMLKAVSQFDQACAKNETIDIAQYTDDWVNKDSTTSIDYIEPILEEIEKPKLEYKQTTLDKLVPMGCFSVLILAVISGIVGFVTIVNWFLSLYNQSQ
;
A
#
# COMPACT_ATOMS: atom_id res chain seq x y z
N MET A 1 29.27 -10.02 0.06
CA MET A 1 29.62 -9.77 1.46
C MET A 1 29.90 -11.12 2.11
N ASP A 2 31.11 -11.30 2.62
CA ASP A 2 31.44 -12.52 3.35
C ASP A 2 30.73 -12.57 4.71
N LYS A 3 30.90 -13.68 5.44
CA LYS A 3 30.21 -13.90 6.72
C LYS A 3 30.69 -12.94 7.81
N ASP A 4 31.99 -12.66 7.86
CA ASP A 4 32.61 -11.87 8.93
C ASP A 4 32.31 -10.38 8.72
N GLU A 5 32.42 -9.90 7.48
CA GLU A 5 32.00 -8.56 7.06
C GLU A 5 30.52 -8.31 7.40
N ARG A 6 29.65 -9.31 7.14
CA ARG A 6 28.24 -9.22 7.48
C ARG A 6 27.99 -9.12 8.98
N GLN A 7 28.67 -9.94 9.79
CA GLN A 7 28.48 -9.91 11.24
C GLN A 7 28.97 -8.60 11.85
N GLU A 8 30.09 -8.08 11.36
CA GLU A 8 30.60 -6.79 11.81
C GLU A 8 29.64 -5.66 11.45
N LEU A 9 29.08 -5.67 10.23
CA LEU A 9 28.07 -4.68 9.82
C LEU A 9 26.79 -4.76 10.68
N ILE A 10 26.28 -5.96 10.95
CA ILE A 10 25.12 -6.15 11.85
C ILE A 10 25.42 -5.53 13.21
N LYS A 11 26.59 -5.82 13.79
CA LYS A 11 26.99 -5.30 15.10
C LYS A 11 27.10 -3.78 15.11
N GLN A 12 27.65 -3.18 14.04
CA GLN A 12 27.75 -1.73 13.91
C GLN A 12 26.36 -1.08 13.85
N LEU A 13 25.46 -1.61 13.01
CA LEU A 13 24.09 -1.10 12.89
C LEU A 13 23.33 -1.22 14.22
N GLU A 14 23.42 -2.35 14.92
CA GLU A 14 22.70 -2.53 16.19
C GLU A 14 23.29 -1.69 17.35
N SER A 15 24.61 -1.50 17.37
CA SER A 15 25.27 -0.72 18.43
C SER A 15 25.13 0.79 18.24
N ALA A 16 25.07 1.26 17.00
CA ALA A 16 24.87 2.68 16.70
C ALA A 16 23.42 3.14 16.93
N ASN A 17 22.45 2.22 16.87
CA ASN A 17 21.03 2.55 16.84
C ASN A 17 20.28 2.05 18.08
N PRO A 18 20.08 2.92 19.09
CA PRO A 18 19.30 2.54 20.27
C PRO A 18 17.83 2.32 19.90
N ARG A 19 17.32 1.13 20.22
CA ARG A 19 15.97 0.67 19.85
C ARG A 19 14.84 1.60 20.29
N ASN A 20 14.96 2.23 21.46
CA ASN A 20 13.97 3.17 21.98
C ASN A 20 13.88 4.51 21.21
N LYS A 21 14.83 4.79 20.32
CA LYS A 21 14.79 5.94 19.40
C LYS A 21 14.46 5.53 17.97
N ALA A 22 14.39 4.24 17.69
CA ALA A 22 14.07 3.74 16.37
C ALA A 22 12.56 3.78 16.13
N TYR A 23 12.20 4.13 14.90
CA TYR A 23 10.82 4.08 14.43
C TYR A 23 10.82 3.48 13.04
N PHE A 24 10.06 2.41 12.86
CA PHE A 24 9.83 1.77 11.57
C PHE A 24 8.40 1.22 11.53
N GLY A 25 7.70 1.39 10.42
CA GLY A 25 6.42 0.76 10.23
C GLY A 25 6.00 0.77 8.77
N ILE A 26 5.15 -0.19 8.40
CA ILE A 26 4.60 -0.35 7.06
C ILE A 26 3.11 -0.01 7.15
N PHE A 27 2.69 0.91 6.31
CA PHE A 27 1.35 1.49 6.33
C PHE A 27 0.72 1.41 4.95
N GLN A 28 -0.57 1.12 4.89
CA GLN A 28 -1.38 1.11 3.67
C GLN A 28 -2.29 2.34 3.68
N TYR A 29 -2.34 3.09 2.58
CA TYR A 29 -3.23 4.26 2.44
C TYR A 29 -4.46 3.99 1.56
N GLY A 30 -4.62 2.76 1.08
CA GLY A 30 -5.75 2.31 0.28
C GLY A 30 -5.99 0.80 0.39
N GLY A 31 -6.59 0.21 -0.65
CA GLY A 31 -6.93 -1.23 -0.69
C GLY A 31 -6.04 -2.07 -1.62
N GLY A 32 -5.21 -1.44 -2.46
CA GLY A 32 -4.30 -2.08 -3.39
C GLY A 32 -2.97 -2.48 -2.76
N SER A 33 -2.32 -3.51 -3.30
CA SER A 33 -0.99 -3.98 -2.87
C SER A 33 0.13 -2.97 -3.18
N ASP A 34 -0.11 -2.05 -4.12
CA ASP A 34 0.75 -0.94 -4.51
C ASP A 34 0.54 0.32 -3.65
N GLU A 35 -0.46 0.32 -2.76
CA GLU A 35 -0.83 1.46 -1.91
C GLU A 35 -0.21 1.36 -0.51
N SER A 36 1.05 0.94 -0.44
CA SER A 36 1.81 0.77 0.80
C SER A 36 3.04 1.69 0.87
N TYR A 37 3.39 2.15 2.08
CA TYR A 37 4.56 2.98 2.32
C TYR A 37 5.25 2.61 3.63
N ILE A 38 6.56 2.83 3.68
CA ILE A 38 7.35 2.74 4.91
C ILE A 38 7.41 4.11 5.54
N LYS A 39 7.07 4.21 6.82
CA LYS A 39 7.34 5.40 7.65
C LYS A 39 8.41 4.99 8.65
N ALA A 40 9.60 5.58 8.54
CA ALA A 40 10.73 5.23 9.38
C ALA A 40 11.64 6.44 9.64
N ASN A 41 12.40 6.40 10.73
CA ASN A 41 13.58 7.25 10.89
C ASN A 41 14.86 6.47 10.53
N VAL A 42 16.00 7.16 10.51
CA VAL A 42 17.30 6.55 10.13
C VAL A 42 17.59 5.33 11.00
N GLN A 43 17.40 5.45 12.31
CA GLN A 43 17.65 4.37 13.26
C GLN A 43 16.80 3.13 12.99
N GLY A 44 15.50 3.31 12.70
CA GLY A 44 14.60 2.22 12.36
C GLY A 44 14.92 1.57 11.03
N LEU A 45 15.33 2.33 10.01
CA LEU A 45 15.79 1.78 8.74
C LEU A 45 17.05 0.94 8.90
N GLU A 46 18.03 1.43 9.68
CA GLU A 46 19.29 0.75 9.92
C GLU A 46 19.10 -0.53 10.74
N LEU A 47 18.23 -0.51 11.76
CA LEU A 47 17.86 -1.73 12.50
C LEU A 47 17.11 -2.73 11.61
N PHE A 48 16.22 -2.26 10.73
CA PHE A 48 15.53 -3.14 9.78
C PHE A 48 16.50 -3.77 8.77
N ALA A 49 17.49 -3.01 8.29
CA ALA A 49 18.56 -3.55 7.48
C ALA A 49 19.37 -4.62 8.24
N ALA A 50 19.69 -4.40 9.51
CA ALA A 50 20.36 -5.40 10.35
C ALA A 50 19.52 -6.69 10.49
N THR A 51 18.20 -6.58 10.64
CA THR A 51 17.29 -7.74 10.63
C THR A 51 17.36 -8.52 9.33
N MET A 52 17.36 -7.84 8.17
CA MET A 52 17.52 -8.52 6.86
C MET A 52 18.87 -9.23 6.75
N LEU A 53 19.96 -8.61 7.23
CA LEU A 53 21.29 -9.22 7.24
C LEU A 53 21.38 -10.46 8.16
N LYS A 54 20.64 -10.46 9.28
CA LYS A 54 20.52 -11.65 10.12
C LYS A 54 19.80 -12.77 9.39
N ALA A 55 18.71 -12.45 8.69
CA ALA A 55 17.99 -13.44 7.89
C ALA A 55 18.86 -14.06 6.78
N VAL A 56 19.70 -13.25 6.10
CA VAL A 56 20.68 -13.77 5.12
C VAL A 56 21.59 -14.84 5.74
N SER A 57 21.93 -14.71 7.02
CA SER A 57 22.79 -15.69 7.71
C SER A 57 22.11 -17.04 7.98
N GLN A 58 20.79 -17.11 7.84
CA GLN A 58 19.97 -18.31 8.00
C GLN A 58 19.50 -18.87 6.64
N PHE A 59 19.73 -18.13 5.55
CA PHE A 59 19.16 -18.42 4.24
C PHE A 59 19.48 -19.82 3.72
N ASP A 60 20.76 -20.19 3.64
CA ASP A 60 21.18 -21.49 3.09
C ASP A 60 20.60 -22.67 3.88
N GLN A 61 20.55 -22.53 5.21
CA GLN A 61 19.99 -23.56 6.08
C GLN A 61 18.47 -23.68 5.91
N ALA A 62 17.78 -22.54 5.84
CA ALA A 62 16.33 -22.48 5.66
C ALA A 62 15.92 -23.04 4.29
N CYS A 63 16.65 -22.70 3.23
CA CYS A 63 16.48 -23.30 1.90
C CYS A 63 16.68 -24.83 1.93
N ALA A 64 17.76 -25.31 2.54
CA ALA A 64 18.07 -26.74 2.58
C ALA A 64 17.00 -27.56 3.32
N LYS A 65 16.27 -26.93 4.25
CA LYS A 65 15.20 -27.55 5.03
C LYS A 65 13.79 -27.23 4.54
N ASN A 66 13.65 -26.36 3.54
CA ASN A 66 12.38 -25.82 3.10
C ASN A 66 11.59 -25.17 4.26
N GLU A 67 12.28 -24.37 5.07
CA GLU A 67 11.74 -23.67 6.24
C GLU A 67 11.68 -22.15 5.96
N THR A 68 10.77 -21.46 6.65
CA THR A 68 10.74 -20.01 6.68
C THR A 68 11.72 -19.46 7.71
N ILE A 69 12.16 -18.22 7.52
CA ILE A 69 13.02 -17.50 8.44
C ILE A 69 12.16 -16.55 9.26
N ASP A 70 11.95 -16.86 10.54
CA ASP A 70 11.22 -15.98 11.47
C ASP A 70 12.05 -14.73 11.77
N ILE A 71 11.52 -13.57 11.38
CA ILE A 71 12.14 -12.26 11.63
C ILE A 71 11.40 -11.44 12.69
N ALA A 72 10.22 -11.88 13.14
CA ALA A 72 9.44 -11.19 14.16
C ALA A 72 10.20 -11.08 15.49
N GLN A 73 10.99 -12.11 15.82
CA GLN A 73 11.89 -12.11 16.98
C GLN A 73 12.91 -10.95 17.01
N TYR A 74 13.16 -10.30 15.87
CA TYR A 74 14.14 -9.20 15.76
C TYR A 74 13.50 -7.80 15.76
N THR A 75 12.17 -7.72 15.68
CA THR A 75 11.43 -6.47 15.40
C THR A 75 10.45 -6.03 16.50
N ASP A 76 10.21 -6.86 17.50
CA ASP A 76 9.09 -6.78 18.45
C ASP A 76 9.04 -5.50 19.33
N ASP A 77 10.16 -4.78 19.47
CA ASP A 77 10.31 -3.65 20.41
C ASP A 77 10.46 -2.27 19.76
N TRP A 78 10.74 -2.19 18.46
CA TRP A 78 10.99 -0.91 17.76
C TRP A 78 10.21 -0.75 16.45
N VAL A 79 9.51 -1.78 15.98
CA VAL A 79 8.52 -1.65 14.91
C VAL A 79 7.22 -1.11 15.50
N ASN A 80 6.61 -0.17 14.78
CA ASN A 80 5.38 0.48 15.23
C ASN A 80 4.24 -0.55 15.26
N LYS A 81 3.60 -0.68 16.42
CA LYS A 81 2.43 -1.54 16.65
C LYS A 81 1.20 -1.10 15.87
N ASP A 82 1.14 0.17 15.46
CA ASP A 82 0.09 0.73 14.61
C ASP A 82 0.38 0.51 13.11
N SER A 83 1.45 -0.22 12.76
CA SER A 83 1.68 -0.61 11.36
C SER A 83 0.49 -1.41 10.84
N THR A 84 0.04 -1.10 9.63
CA THR A 84 -1.06 -1.85 9.00
C THR A 84 -0.58 -3.20 8.46
N THR A 85 0.73 -3.34 8.28
CA THR A 85 1.34 -4.55 7.73
C THR A 85 2.55 -4.93 8.58
N SER A 86 2.61 -6.22 8.93
CA SER A 86 3.74 -6.85 9.61
C SER A 86 4.45 -7.80 8.64
N ILE A 87 5.76 -7.91 8.78
CA ILE A 87 6.55 -8.94 8.09
C ILE A 87 7.03 -9.90 9.16
N ASP A 88 6.38 -11.06 9.23
CA ASP A 88 6.65 -12.04 10.29
C ASP A 88 7.79 -12.99 9.89
N TYR A 89 7.86 -13.35 8.62
CA TYR A 89 8.84 -14.30 8.12
C TYR A 89 9.32 -13.97 6.70
N ILE A 90 10.45 -14.58 6.34
CA ILE A 90 10.98 -14.60 4.97
C ILE A 90 10.91 -16.03 4.45
N GLU A 91 10.30 -16.20 3.29
CA GLU A 91 10.31 -17.47 2.54
C GLU A 91 11.52 -17.46 1.58
N PRO A 92 12.50 -18.35 1.76
CA PRO A 92 13.70 -18.33 0.94
C PRO A 92 13.48 -19.11 -0.36
N ILE A 93 13.79 -18.49 -1.49
CA ILE A 93 13.57 -19.06 -2.83
C ILE A 93 14.91 -19.15 -3.57
N LEU A 94 15.25 -20.34 -4.07
CA LEU A 94 16.46 -20.58 -4.88
C LEU A 94 16.24 -20.35 -6.37
N GLU A 95 14.99 -20.49 -6.82
CA GLU A 95 14.62 -20.35 -8.22
C GLU A 95 14.66 -18.88 -8.65
N GLU A 96 15.21 -18.64 -9.84
CA GLU A 96 15.14 -17.32 -10.46
C GLU A 96 13.68 -17.09 -10.89
N ILE A 97 12.95 -16.29 -10.10
CA ILE A 97 11.56 -15.97 -10.39
C ILE A 97 11.54 -15.08 -11.63
N GLU A 98 10.85 -15.50 -12.70
CA GLU A 98 10.53 -14.62 -13.82
C GLU A 98 9.80 -13.40 -13.27
N LYS A 99 10.41 -12.22 -13.38
CA LYS A 99 9.83 -10.98 -12.86
C LYS A 99 8.44 -10.81 -13.46
N PRO A 100 7.36 -10.85 -12.66
CA PRO A 100 6.05 -10.59 -13.20
C PRO A 100 6.08 -9.18 -13.78
N LYS A 101 5.76 -9.05 -15.07
CA LYS A 101 5.51 -7.73 -15.65
C LYS A 101 4.42 -7.10 -14.79
N LEU A 102 4.69 -5.92 -14.24
CA LEU A 102 3.70 -5.11 -13.53
C LEU A 102 2.61 -4.70 -14.53
N GLU A 103 1.73 -5.63 -14.90
CA GLU A 103 0.49 -5.31 -15.58
C GLU A 103 -0.45 -4.77 -14.51
N TYR A 104 -0.67 -3.45 -14.56
CA TYR A 104 -1.71 -2.79 -13.77
C TYR A 104 -3.03 -3.51 -14.02
N LYS A 105 -3.44 -4.33 -13.04
CA LYS A 105 -4.70 -5.06 -13.08
C LYS A 105 -5.79 -4.04 -12.85
N GLN A 106 -6.34 -3.48 -13.92
CA GLN A 106 -7.56 -2.66 -13.84
C GLN A 106 -8.60 -3.46 -13.06
N THR A 107 -8.96 -2.97 -11.89
CA THR A 107 -9.95 -3.64 -11.04
C THR A 107 -11.30 -3.41 -11.70
N THR A 108 -12.21 -4.38 -11.67
CA THR A 108 -13.54 -4.27 -12.31
C THR A 108 -14.35 -3.05 -11.83
N LEU A 109 -13.99 -2.48 -10.67
CA LEU A 109 -14.50 -1.21 -10.15
C LEU A 109 -14.05 0.02 -10.95
N ASP A 110 -12.86 0.02 -11.54
CA ASP A 110 -12.34 1.13 -12.36
C ASP A 110 -13.19 1.34 -13.63
N LYS A 111 -13.90 0.28 -14.07
CA LYS A 111 -14.85 0.36 -15.19
C LYS A 111 -16.22 0.92 -14.80
N LEU A 112 -16.58 0.91 -13.52
CA LEU A 112 -17.90 1.38 -13.04
C LEU A 112 -17.91 2.87 -12.67
N VAL A 113 -16.77 3.44 -12.25
CA VAL A 113 -16.63 4.87 -11.95
C VAL A 113 -17.03 5.78 -13.12
N PRO A 114 -16.57 5.57 -14.38
CA PRO A 114 -17.01 6.40 -15.50
C PRO A 114 -18.50 6.22 -15.83
N MET A 115 -19.07 5.04 -15.55
CA MET A 115 -20.48 4.74 -15.80
C MET A 115 -21.41 5.48 -14.82
N GLY A 116 -20.98 5.68 -13.57
CA GLY A 116 -21.71 6.46 -12.57
C GLY A 116 -21.74 7.96 -12.87
N CYS A 117 -20.66 8.54 -13.41
CA CYS A 117 -20.64 9.96 -13.77
C CYS A 117 -21.58 10.27 -14.95
N PHE A 118 -21.64 9.36 -15.93
CA PHE A 118 -22.49 9.52 -17.10
C PHE A 118 -23.99 9.51 -16.76
N SER A 119 -24.42 8.68 -15.81
CA SER A 119 -25.83 8.62 -15.40
C SER A 119 -26.30 9.88 -14.68
N VAL A 120 -25.45 10.48 -13.83
CA VAL A 120 -25.75 11.75 -13.16
C VAL A 120 -25.88 12.89 -14.17
N LEU A 121 -25.03 12.92 -15.20
CA LEU A 121 -25.06 13.95 -16.24
C LEU A 121 -26.35 13.86 -17.08
N ILE A 122 -26.77 12.64 -17.44
CA ILE A 122 -28.04 12.42 -18.15
C ILE A 122 -29.23 12.89 -17.30
N LEU A 123 -29.26 12.53 -16.02
CA LEU A 123 -30.34 12.95 -15.11
C LEU A 123 -30.41 14.47 -14.96
N ALA A 124 -29.26 15.15 -14.87
CA ALA A 124 -29.20 16.61 -14.81
C ALA A 124 -29.75 17.27 -16.07
N VAL A 125 -29.42 16.74 -17.26
CA VAL A 125 -29.94 17.25 -18.54
C VAL A 125 -31.45 17.07 -18.65
N ILE A 126 -31.96 15.88 -18.31
CA ILE A 126 -33.40 15.60 -18.34
C ILE A 126 -34.15 16.54 -17.38
N SER A 127 -33.63 16.69 -16.15
CA SER A 127 -34.21 17.60 -15.15
C SER A 127 -34.25 19.05 -15.65
N GLY A 128 -33.17 19.51 -16.30
CA GLY A 128 -33.10 20.84 -16.90
C GLY A 128 -34.14 21.06 -18.01
N ILE A 129 -34.32 20.08 -18.91
CA ILE A 129 -35.31 20.16 -19.99
C ILE A 129 -36.73 20.22 -19.41
N VAL A 130 -37.06 19.34 -18.46
CA VAL A 130 -38.39 19.31 -17.84
C VAL A 130 -38.66 20.64 -17.13
N GLY A 131 -37.70 21.14 -16.34
CA GLY A 131 -37.82 22.43 -15.67
C GLY A 131 -38.03 23.59 -16.65
N PHE A 132 -37.29 23.62 -17.76
CA PHE A 132 -37.43 24.65 -18.78
C PHE A 132 -38.81 24.62 -19.45
N VAL A 133 -39.29 23.43 -19.85
CA VAL A 133 -40.63 23.27 -20.44
C VAL A 133 -41.71 23.73 -19.47
N THR A 134 -41.58 23.39 -18.18
CA THR A 134 -42.52 23.84 -17.15
C THR A 134 -42.56 25.37 -17.06
N ILE A 135 -41.40 26.04 -17.05
CA ILE A 135 -41.31 27.51 -17.01
C ILE A 135 -41.98 28.14 -18.24
N VAL A 136 -41.66 27.66 -19.45
CA VAL A 136 -42.24 28.18 -20.69
C VAL A 136 -43.76 27.99 -20.73
N ASN A 137 -44.25 26.81 -20.35
CA ASN A 137 -45.69 26.55 -20.28
C ASN A 137 -46.39 27.46 -19.27
N TRP A 138 -45.74 27.76 -18.14
CA TRP A 138 -46.28 28.66 -17.14
C TRP A 138 -46.37 30.10 -17.67
N PHE A 139 -45.32 30.58 -18.35
CA PHE A 139 -45.34 31.90 -19.01
C PHE A 139 -46.41 32.00 -20.11
N LEU A 140 -46.56 30.97 -20.95
CA LEU A 140 -47.61 30.94 -21.98
C LEU A 140 -49.02 30.93 -21.39
N SER A 141 -49.22 30.19 -20.30
CA SER A 141 -50.50 30.19 -19.57
C SER A 141 -50.82 31.55 -18.96
N LEU A 142 -49.83 32.24 -18.39
CA LEU A 142 -50.00 33.59 -17.84
C LEU A 142 -50.29 34.62 -18.93
N TYR A 143 -49.62 34.51 -20.08
CA TYR A 143 -49.87 35.36 -21.23
C TYR A 143 -51.31 35.21 -21.75
N ASN A 144 -51.80 33.98 -21.90
CA ASN A 144 -53.17 33.72 -22.35
C ASN A 144 -54.26 34.16 -21.36
N GLN A 145 -53.96 34.31 -20.06
CA GLN A 145 -54.91 34.85 -19.08
C GLN A 145 -54.94 36.38 -19.03
N SER A 146 -53.96 37.05 -19.64
CA SER A 146 -53.84 38.51 -19.68
C SER A 146 -54.44 39.18 -20.93
N GLN A 147 -54.97 38.37 -21.86
CA GLN A 147 -55.73 38.76 -23.04
C GLN A 147 -57.22 38.52 -22.79
#